data_AF-A0A936KJ36-F1
#
_entry.id   AF-A0A936KJ36-F1
#
_cell.length_a   1.000
_cell.length_b   1.000
_cell.length_c   1.000
_cell.angle_alpha   90.00
_cell.angle_beta   90.00
_cell.angle_gamma   90.00
#
_symmetry.space_group_name_H-M   'P 1'
#
loop_
_entity.id
_entity.type
_entity.pdbx_description
1 polymer ?
#
loop_
_entity_poly.entity_id
_entity_poly.type
_entity_poly.pdbx_seq_one_letter_code
_entity_poly.pdbx_strand_id
1 'polypeptide(L)'
;MKLKINYILLFLCLFSFFSNETNAQFDAIKKKLFSKGTLKKSGNQLSNMGTEAPLEDLVIEKPRRVFGTEPSWLLTKDGSFDRYYFNLLTDLVIGEYDVNPETGDARNPNALKLYKEVKKKDKTKKEDLTILERANYLNPSINVHLLVSYYGDYGKKVTNKLIMINC
;
A
#
# COMPACT_ATOMS: atom_id res chain seq x y z
N MET A 1 23.89 -7.53 -23.74
CA MET A 1 24.68 -6.82 -22.70
C MET A 1 24.19 -7.21 -21.30
N LYS A 2 24.70 -8.32 -20.73
CA LYS A 2 24.26 -8.88 -19.43
C LYS A 2 25.44 -9.07 -18.46
N LEU A 3 26.27 -8.04 -18.25
CA LEU A 3 27.53 -8.21 -17.52
C LEU A 3 27.90 -7.11 -16.52
N LYS A 4 26.99 -6.19 -16.18
CA LYS A 4 27.30 -5.08 -15.25
C LYS A 4 26.56 -5.12 -13.90
N ILE A 5 25.53 -5.95 -13.73
CA ILE A 5 24.73 -5.99 -12.48
C ILE A 5 25.35 -6.91 -11.40
N ASN A 6 26.17 -7.88 -11.79
CA ASN A 6 26.76 -8.83 -10.84
C ASN A 6 27.82 -8.24 -9.89
N TYR A 7 28.44 -7.09 -10.24
CA TYR A 7 29.48 -6.50 -9.40
C TYR A 7 28.92 -5.75 -8.18
N ILE A 8 27.70 -5.21 -8.26
CA ILE A 8 27.08 -4.47 -7.15
C ILE A 8 26.57 -5.45 -6.08
N LEU A 9 26.01 -6.60 -6.48
CA LEU A 9 25.64 -7.66 -5.55
C LEU A 9 26.89 -8.30 -4.89
N LEU A 10 27.99 -8.47 -5.62
CA LEU A 10 29.23 -8.99 -5.04
C LEU A 10 29.82 -8.05 -3.99
N PHE A 11 29.70 -6.72 -4.21
CA PHE A 11 30.18 -5.71 -3.26
C PHE A 11 29.36 -5.70 -1.96
N LEU A 12 28.05 -5.94 -2.04
CA LEU A 12 27.15 -6.04 -0.88
C LEU A 12 27.36 -7.33 -0.07
N CYS A 13 27.67 -8.46 -0.71
CA CYS A 13 27.93 -9.72 -0.01
C CYS A 13 29.29 -9.76 0.71
N LEU A 14 30.30 -9.02 0.24
CA LEU A 14 31.61 -8.95 0.91
C LEU A 14 31.58 -8.17 2.23
N PHE A 15 30.55 -7.34 2.47
CA PHE A 15 30.36 -6.65 3.75
C PHE A 15 29.88 -7.58 4.87
N SER A 16 29.35 -8.76 4.55
CA SER A 16 28.77 -9.69 5.53
C SER A 16 29.79 -10.64 6.16
N PHE A 17 31.05 -10.66 5.70
CA PHE A 17 32.06 -11.65 6.14
C PHE A 17 33.21 -11.09 6.98
N PHE A 18 33.25 -9.79 7.26
CA PHE A 18 34.31 -9.17 8.09
C PHE A 18 33.71 -8.45 9.31
N SER A 19 32.99 -9.18 10.15
CA SER A 19 32.71 -8.74 11.51
C SER A 19 33.87 -9.18 12.41
N ASN A 20 34.91 -8.34 12.52
CA ASN A 20 35.66 -8.14 13.77
C ASN A 20 36.78 -7.07 13.74
N GLU A 21 37.01 -6.31 12.67
CA GLU A 21 37.96 -5.17 12.68
C GLU A 21 37.41 -3.89 12.03
N THR A 22 36.23 -3.42 12.47
CA THR A 22 35.41 -2.51 11.65
C THR A 22 35.57 -1.01 11.93
N ASN A 23 36.23 -0.53 12.98
CA ASN A 23 36.13 0.90 13.31
C ASN A 23 37.12 1.79 12.52
N ALA A 24 38.38 1.40 12.39
CA ALA A 24 39.39 2.24 11.70
C ALA A 24 39.25 2.24 10.18
N GLN A 25 38.89 1.10 9.58
CA GLN A 25 38.72 0.99 8.13
C GLN A 25 37.44 1.68 7.63
N PHE A 26 36.35 1.64 8.40
CA PHE A 26 35.13 2.40 8.08
C PHE A 26 35.34 3.91 8.17
N ASP A 27 36.13 4.39 9.13
CA ASP A 27 36.42 5.83 9.25
C ASP A 27 37.27 6.36 8.10
N ALA A 28 38.22 5.57 7.60
CA ALA A 28 38.99 5.91 6.40
C ALA A 28 38.11 5.95 5.13
N ILE A 29 37.18 4.99 5.00
CA ILE A 29 36.24 4.92 3.88
C ILE A 29 35.21 6.07 3.95
N LYS A 30 34.70 6.41 5.15
CA LYS A 30 33.85 7.59 5.37
C LYS A 30 34.57 8.88 5.01
N LYS A 31 35.82 9.07 5.46
CA LYS A 31 36.59 10.28 5.10
C LYS A 31 36.84 10.39 3.60
N LYS A 32 37.01 9.26 2.90
CA LYS A 32 37.23 9.23 1.45
C LYS A 32 35.94 9.49 0.65
N LEU A 33 34.80 8.96 1.10
CA LEU A 33 33.49 9.13 0.46
C LEU A 33 32.83 10.48 0.77
N PHE A 34 32.96 10.98 2.00
CA PHE A 34 32.42 12.27 2.45
C PHE A 34 33.42 13.43 2.36
N SER A 35 34.51 13.27 1.61
CA SER A 35 35.42 14.37 1.34
C SER A 35 34.67 15.47 0.56
N LYS A 36 34.81 16.73 1.00
CA LYS A 36 34.06 17.89 0.45
C LYS A 36 34.19 18.05 -1.07
N GLY A 37 35.23 17.49 -1.69
CA GLY A 37 35.46 17.51 -3.14
C GLY A 37 34.62 16.51 -3.95
N THR A 38 34.32 15.33 -3.39
CA THR A 38 33.53 14.29 -4.07
C THR A 38 32.03 14.61 -4.06
N LEU A 39 31.55 15.15 -2.94
CA LEU A 39 30.17 15.63 -2.77
C LEU A 39 29.81 16.75 -3.76
N LYS A 40 30.71 17.72 -3.96
CA LYS A 40 30.52 18.79 -4.95
C LYS A 40 30.44 18.27 -6.40
N LYS A 41 31.22 17.23 -6.74
CA LYS A 41 31.19 16.63 -8.08
C LYS A 41 29.91 15.83 -8.33
N SER A 42 29.38 15.12 -7.33
CA SER A 42 28.10 14.41 -7.47
C SER A 42 26.89 15.35 -7.48
N GLY A 43 26.94 16.44 -6.69
CA GLY A 43 25.87 17.44 -6.65
C GLY A 43 25.72 18.20 -7.98
N ASN A 44 26.84 18.55 -8.62
CA ASN A 44 26.83 19.19 -9.94
C ASN A 44 26.41 18.25 -11.08
N GLN A 45 26.57 16.92 -10.92
CA GLN A 45 26.05 15.96 -11.89
C GLN A 45 24.54 15.74 -11.72
N LEU A 46 24.04 15.75 -10.48
CA LEU A 46 22.60 15.64 -10.19
C LEU A 46 21.83 16.91 -10.58
N SER A 47 22.41 18.10 -10.45
CA SER A 47 21.78 19.35 -10.89
C SER A 47 21.71 19.50 -12.42
N ASN A 48 22.55 18.75 -13.16
CA ASN A 48 22.58 18.75 -14.62
C ASN A 48 21.80 17.60 -15.26
N MET A 49 21.26 16.66 -14.45
CA MET A 49 20.25 15.71 -14.92
C MET A 49 18.91 16.42 -14.83
N GLY A 50 18.45 16.93 -15.98
CA GLY A 50 17.19 17.66 -16.12
C GLY A 50 16.03 16.95 -15.41
N THR A 51 15.18 17.76 -14.79
CA THR A 51 13.92 17.42 -14.12
C THR A 51 12.85 16.97 -15.12
N GLU A 52 13.13 15.93 -15.91
CA GLU A 52 12.21 15.39 -16.92
C GLU A 52 12.17 13.85 -16.91
N ALA A 53 12.42 13.22 -15.75
CA ALA A 53 11.87 11.88 -15.59
C ALA A 53 10.33 12.06 -15.46
N PRO A 54 9.51 11.53 -16.38
CA PRO A 54 8.06 11.59 -16.23
C PRO A 54 7.72 10.98 -14.87
N LEU A 55 6.84 11.63 -14.10
CA LEU A 55 6.45 11.18 -12.75
C LEU A 55 6.01 9.71 -12.72
N GLU A 56 5.51 9.20 -13.84
CA GLU A 56 5.16 7.81 -14.10
C GLU A 56 6.34 6.84 -13.92
N ASP A 57 7.56 7.22 -14.33
CA ASP A 57 8.77 6.41 -14.16
C ASP A 57 9.33 6.43 -12.73
N LEU A 58 8.84 7.35 -11.89
CA LEU A 58 9.20 7.48 -10.48
C LEU A 58 8.16 6.84 -9.53
N VAL A 59 7.09 6.26 -10.07
CA VAL A 59 6.14 5.49 -9.26
C VAL A 59 6.85 4.23 -8.80
N ILE A 60 7.25 4.22 -7.52
CA ILE A 60 7.71 3.01 -6.85
C ILE A 60 6.50 2.07 -6.83
N GLU A 61 6.43 1.14 -7.78
CA GLU A 61 5.48 0.04 -7.72
C GLU A 61 5.69 -0.69 -6.41
N LYS A 62 4.69 -0.63 -5.51
CA LYS A 62 4.72 -1.40 -4.28
C LYS A 62 4.78 -2.87 -4.70
N PRO A 63 5.89 -3.60 -4.43
CA PRO A 63 6.13 -4.92 -5.02
C PRO A 63 5.12 -5.99 -4.57
N ARG A 64 4.29 -5.67 -3.56
CA ARG A 64 3.24 -6.53 -3.03
C ARG A 64 2.04 -5.68 -2.67
N ARG A 65 0.86 -6.16 -3.07
CA ARG A 65 -0.42 -5.64 -2.60
C ARG A 65 -0.79 -6.34 -1.29
N VAL A 66 -1.16 -5.55 -0.29
CA VAL A 66 -1.66 -6.01 1.01
C VAL A 66 -3.12 -5.62 1.09
N PHE A 67 -3.98 -6.64 1.07
CA PHE A 67 -5.42 -6.48 1.10
C PHE A 67 -5.93 -6.64 2.54
N GLY A 68 -6.71 -5.67 3.01
CA GLY A 68 -7.61 -5.83 4.15
C GLY A 68 -9.02 -6.07 3.63
N THR A 69 -9.75 -7.03 4.18
CA THR A 69 -11.15 -7.30 3.82
C THR A 69 -12.04 -6.95 5.00
N GLU A 70 -12.96 -6.01 4.80
CA GLU A 70 -13.99 -5.66 5.77
C GLU A 70 -15.37 -6.10 5.25
N PRO A 71 -16.00 -7.11 5.87
CA PRO A 71 -17.39 -7.47 5.61
C PRO A 71 -18.38 -6.60 6.39
N SER A 72 -19.61 -6.51 5.88
CA SER A 72 -20.57 -5.49 6.31
C SER A 72 -21.09 -5.70 7.73
N TRP A 73 -21.16 -6.96 8.16
CA TRP A 73 -21.61 -7.36 9.49
C TRP A 73 -20.61 -7.06 10.60
N LEU A 74 -19.31 -6.90 10.30
CA LEU A 74 -18.31 -6.51 11.32
C LEU A 74 -18.46 -5.05 11.73
N LEU A 75 -18.95 -4.19 10.83
CA LEU A 75 -19.23 -2.79 11.12
C LEU A 75 -20.31 -2.62 12.20
N THR A 76 -21.31 -3.50 12.21
CA THR A 76 -22.47 -3.41 13.11
C THR A 76 -22.28 -4.17 14.43
N LYS A 77 -21.59 -5.32 14.42
CA LYS A 77 -21.35 -6.12 15.63
C LYS A 77 -20.31 -5.50 16.56
N ASP A 78 -19.12 -5.23 16.03
CA ASP A 78 -17.98 -4.83 16.85
C ASP A 78 -17.50 -3.41 16.53
N GLY A 79 -17.82 -2.89 15.34
CA GLY A 79 -17.42 -1.55 14.92
C GLY A 79 -15.92 -1.30 15.06
N SER A 80 -15.12 -2.36 14.91
CA SER A 80 -13.73 -2.44 15.38
C SER A 80 -12.68 -2.00 14.37
N PHE A 81 -13.11 -1.30 13.31
CA PHE A 81 -12.19 -0.71 12.34
C PHE A 81 -11.30 0.39 12.95
N ASP A 82 -11.56 0.80 14.20
CA ASP A 82 -10.66 1.66 14.97
C ASP A 82 -9.29 1.01 15.25
N ARG A 83 -9.21 -0.32 15.23
CA ARG A 83 -7.99 -1.10 15.47
C ARG A 83 -7.23 -1.48 14.19
N TYR A 84 -7.74 -1.11 13.02
CA TYR A 84 -7.16 -1.51 11.75
C TYR A 84 -5.92 -0.68 11.42
N TYR A 85 -4.87 -1.37 10.98
CA TYR A 85 -3.61 -0.78 10.54
C TYR A 85 -3.69 -0.36 9.07
N PHE A 86 -4.57 0.60 8.73
CA PHE A 86 -4.77 1.07 7.35
C PHE A 86 -3.49 1.58 6.69
N ASN A 87 -2.54 2.10 7.48
CA ASN A 87 -1.22 2.52 7.04
C ASN A 87 -0.35 1.38 6.47
N LEU A 88 -0.68 0.12 6.77
CA LEU A 88 0.03 -1.06 6.26
C LEU A 88 -0.63 -1.67 5.01
N LEU A 89 -1.83 -1.21 4.65
CA LEU A 89 -2.59 -1.74 3.53
C LEU A 89 -2.24 -1.01 2.23
N THR A 90 -2.32 -1.71 1.11
CA THR A 90 -2.39 -1.07 -0.21
C THR A 90 -3.83 -0.99 -0.70
N ASP A 91 -4.65 -1.94 -0.27
CA ASP A 91 -6.00 -2.15 -0.76
C ASP A 91 -6.93 -2.48 0.40
N LEU A 92 -8.07 -1.81 0.44
CA LEU A 92 -9.18 -2.11 1.33
C LEU A 92 -10.33 -2.66 0.48
N VAL A 93 -10.67 -3.92 0.69
CA VAL A 93 -11.86 -4.54 0.12
C VAL A 93 -12.98 -4.38 1.13
N ILE A 94 -14.03 -3.66 0.76
CA ILE A 94 -15.28 -3.57 1.49
C ILE A 94 -16.35 -4.37 0.76
N GLY A 95 -17.42 -4.78 1.45
CA GLY A 95 -18.64 -5.21 0.79
C GLY A 95 -19.21 -6.50 1.36
N GLU A 96 -19.37 -7.49 0.48
CA GLU A 96 -20.45 -8.50 0.44
C GLU A 96 -21.65 -8.07 -0.40
N TYR A 97 -21.49 -7.16 -1.38
CA TYR A 97 -22.63 -6.72 -2.19
C TYR A 97 -23.10 -7.86 -3.08
N ASP A 98 -24.21 -8.48 -2.70
CA ASP A 98 -24.76 -9.64 -3.38
C ASP A 98 -25.84 -9.18 -4.36
N VAL A 99 -25.67 -9.56 -5.62
CA VAL A 99 -26.53 -9.17 -6.73
C VAL A 99 -27.30 -10.39 -7.18
N ASN A 100 -28.60 -10.22 -7.40
CA ASN A 100 -29.38 -11.21 -8.12
C ASN A 100 -28.95 -11.18 -9.60
N PRO A 101 -28.37 -12.26 -10.14
CA PRO A 101 -27.89 -12.24 -11.52
C PRO A 101 -29.01 -12.17 -12.56
N GLU A 102 -30.24 -12.57 -12.20
CA GLU A 102 -31.39 -12.53 -13.11
C GLU A 102 -31.99 -11.13 -13.22
N THR A 103 -32.00 -10.37 -12.13
CA THR A 103 -32.63 -9.04 -12.08
C THR A 103 -31.63 -7.89 -12.07
N GLY A 104 -30.37 -8.16 -11.70
CA GLY A 104 -29.36 -7.13 -11.47
C GLY A 104 -29.53 -6.38 -10.13
N ASP A 105 -30.55 -6.71 -9.34
CA ASP A 105 -30.85 -6.01 -8.10
C ASP A 105 -29.98 -6.47 -6.93
N ALA A 106 -29.73 -5.55 -5.99
CA ALA A 106 -29.08 -5.87 -4.73
C ALA A 106 -29.97 -6.76 -3.86
N ARG A 107 -29.45 -7.91 -3.43
CA ARG A 107 -30.08 -8.76 -2.40
C ARG A 107 -29.86 -8.22 -0.99
N ASN A 108 -28.79 -7.46 -0.79
CA ASN A 108 -28.48 -6.81 0.48
C ASN A 108 -28.20 -5.30 0.30
N PRO A 109 -29.21 -4.50 -0.06
CA PRO A 109 -29.03 -3.08 -0.36
C PRO A 109 -28.44 -2.27 0.81
N ASN A 110 -28.61 -2.75 2.04
CA ASN A 110 -28.09 -2.09 3.24
C ASN A 110 -26.58 -2.26 3.43
N ALA A 111 -25.94 -3.27 2.82
CA ALA A 111 -24.53 -3.56 3.05
C ALA A 111 -23.62 -2.37 2.69
N LEU A 112 -23.85 -1.75 1.53
CA LEU A 112 -23.06 -0.59 1.09
C LEU A 112 -23.31 0.65 1.97
N LYS A 113 -24.55 0.81 2.44
CA LYS A 113 -24.97 1.94 3.28
C LYS A 113 -24.19 1.96 4.60
N LEU A 114 -23.91 0.77 5.17
CA LEU A 114 -23.15 0.65 6.42
C LEU A 114 -21.75 1.26 6.32
N TYR A 115 -21.03 1.08 5.21
CA TYR A 115 -19.68 1.64 5.03
C TYR A 115 -19.67 3.17 4.92
N LYS A 116 -20.79 3.79 4.57
CA LYS A 116 -20.94 5.24 4.39
C LYS A 116 -21.55 5.95 5.60
N GLU A 117 -22.27 5.21 6.44
CA GLU A 117 -23.05 5.82 7.52
C GLU A 117 -22.61 5.39 8.91
N VAL A 118 -22.06 4.19 9.07
CA VAL A 118 -21.59 3.74 10.38
C VAL A 118 -20.30 4.47 10.71
N LYS A 119 -20.38 5.38 11.69
CA LYS A 119 -19.25 6.15 12.19
C LYS A 119 -18.77 5.63 13.53
N LYS A 120 -17.47 5.74 13.77
CA LYS A 120 -16.82 5.44 15.05
C LYS A 120 -15.84 6.54 15.39
N LYS A 121 -15.76 6.82 16.70
CA LYS A 121 -14.86 7.82 17.24
C LYS A 121 -13.41 7.44 16.96
N ASP A 122 -12.75 8.26 16.16
CA ASP A 122 -11.33 8.14 15.88
C ASP A 122 -10.52 8.76 17.02
N LYS A 123 -9.61 7.99 17.62
CA LYS A 123 -8.77 8.47 18.73
C LYS A 123 -7.73 9.51 18.30
N THR A 124 -7.29 9.46 17.04
CA THR A 124 -6.27 10.35 16.47
C THR A 124 -6.85 11.68 16.01
N LYS A 125 -8.00 11.64 15.31
CA LYS A 125 -8.68 12.81 14.75
C LYS A 125 -9.71 13.43 15.70
N LYS A 126 -10.11 12.71 16.77
CA LYS A 126 -11.16 13.11 17.75
C LYS A 126 -12.53 13.38 17.12
N GLU A 127 -12.78 12.83 15.94
CA GLU A 127 -14.03 12.94 15.18
C GLU A 127 -14.60 11.55 14.92
N ASP A 128 -15.89 11.49 14.63
CA ASP A 128 -16.56 10.27 14.22
C ASP A 128 -16.35 10.07 12.72
N LEU A 129 -15.63 9.01 12.36
CA LEU A 129 -15.29 8.66 10.98
C LEU A 129 -15.93 7.32 10.60
N THR A 130 -16.39 7.23 9.37
CA THR A 130 -16.62 5.96 8.69
C THR A 130 -15.32 5.23 8.45
N ILE A 131 -15.40 3.94 8.13
CA ILE A 131 -14.21 3.17 7.75
C ILE A 131 -13.51 3.75 6.51
N LEU A 132 -14.29 4.28 5.54
CA LEU A 132 -13.74 4.90 4.33
C LEU A 132 -12.98 6.18 4.64
N GLU A 133 -13.58 7.06 5.44
CA GLU A 133 -12.94 8.31 5.86
C GLU A 133 -11.69 8.04 6.70
N ARG A 134 -11.73 7.04 7.59
CA ARG A 134 -10.57 6.64 8.41
C ARG A 134 -9.45 6.04 7.55
N ALA A 135 -9.79 5.17 6.61
CA ALA A 135 -8.82 4.55 5.71
C ALA A 135 -8.09 5.62 4.87
N ASN A 136 -8.85 6.57 4.31
CA ASN A 136 -8.29 7.70 3.57
C ASN A 136 -7.43 8.61 4.47
N TYR A 137 -7.87 8.90 5.69
CA TYR A 137 -7.11 9.73 6.63
C TYR A 137 -5.76 9.12 7.02
N LEU A 138 -5.71 7.82 7.29
CA LEU A 138 -4.49 7.12 7.72
C LEU A 138 -3.61 6.68 6.53
N ASN A 139 -4.18 6.57 5.34
CA ASN A 139 -3.49 6.18 4.12
C ASN A 139 -4.20 6.79 2.89
N PRO A 140 -3.85 8.03 2.49
CA PRO A 140 -4.48 8.72 1.37
C PRO A 140 -4.28 8.06 0.00
N SER A 141 -3.37 7.08 -0.08
CA SER A 141 -3.10 6.31 -1.29
C SER A 141 -3.71 4.91 -1.27
N ILE A 142 -4.61 4.62 -0.31
CA ILE A 142 -5.27 3.33 -0.24
C ILE A 142 -6.28 3.18 -1.38
N ASN A 143 -6.24 2.06 -2.08
CA ASN A 143 -7.27 1.74 -3.06
C ASN A 143 -8.45 1.07 -2.35
N VAL A 144 -9.66 1.51 -2.63
CA VAL A 144 -10.86 0.90 -2.06
C VAL A 144 -11.55 0.05 -3.14
N HIS A 145 -11.94 -1.16 -2.80
CA HIS A 145 -12.62 -2.09 -3.69
C HIS A 145 -13.96 -2.52 -3.09
N LEU A 146 -14.99 -2.61 -3.92
CA LEU A 146 -16.23 -3.31 -3.59
C LEU A 146 -16.13 -4.77 -4.00
N LEU A 147 -16.35 -5.67 -3.06
CA LEU A 147 -16.59 -7.08 -3.34
C LEU A 147 -18.04 -7.26 -3.77
N VAL A 148 -18.24 -7.66 -5.03
CA VAL A 148 -19.54 -8.00 -5.62
C VAL A 148 -19.63 -9.51 -5.86
N SER A 149 -20.70 -10.13 -5.37
CA SER A 149 -21.00 -11.56 -5.51
C SER A 149 -22.40 -11.80 -6.09
N TYR A 150 -22.63 -13.04 -6.50
CA TYR A 150 -23.95 -13.64 -6.80
C TYR A 150 -23.98 -15.02 -6.12
N TYR A 151 -23.64 -15.03 -4.83
CA TYR A 151 -23.31 -16.26 -4.12
C TYR A 151 -24.51 -17.22 -4.09
N GLY A 152 -24.30 -18.47 -4.52
CA GLY A 152 -25.31 -19.53 -4.47
C GLY A 152 -26.10 -19.79 -5.76
N ASP A 153 -26.01 -18.91 -6.77
CA ASP A 153 -26.90 -19.02 -7.95
C ASP A 153 -26.40 -19.97 -9.04
N TYR A 154 -25.08 -20.08 -9.27
CA TYR A 154 -24.53 -20.84 -10.41
C TYR A 154 -23.50 -21.93 -10.06
N GLY A 155 -23.44 -22.37 -8.80
CA GLY A 155 -22.57 -23.47 -8.37
C GLY A 155 -21.06 -23.20 -8.53
N LYS A 156 -20.21 -24.23 -8.37
CA LYS A 156 -18.73 -24.19 -8.17
C LYS A 156 -17.89 -23.40 -9.19
N LYS A 157 -18.46 -22.86 -10.28
CA LYS A 157 -17.79 -21.92 -11.19
C LYS A 157 -18.12 -20.47 -10.75
N VAL A 158 -17.72 -20.10 -9.54
CA VAL A 158 -17.97 -18.76 -8.98
C VAL A 158 -16.83 -17.83 -9.38
N THR A 159 -17.13 -16.80 -10.15
CA THR A 159 -16.22 -15.67 -10.40
C THR A 159 -16.67 -14.49 -9.56
N ASN A 160 -16.10 -14.32 -8.37
CA ASN A 160 -16.25 -13.08 -7.61
C ASN A 160 -15.57 -11.94 -8.37
N LYS A 161 -16.20 -10.76 -8.41
CA LYS A 161 -15.61 -9.57 -9.03
C LYS A 161 -15.30 -8.52 -7.97
N LEU A 162 -14.09 -7.99 -8.04
CA LEU A 162 -13.66 -6.80 -7.30
C LEU A 162 -13.81 -5.61 -8.22
N ILE A 163 -14.53 -4.59 -7.74
CA ILE A 163 -14.73 -3.33 -8.46
C ILE A 163 -14.01 -2.23 -7.68
N MET A 164 -13.05 -1.56 -8.30
CA MET A 164 -12.39 -0.39 -7.71
C MET A 164 -13.42 0.73 -7.51
N ILE A 165 -13.46 1.31 -6.32
CA ILE A 165 -14.23 2.52 -6.02
C ILE A 165 -13.25 3.67 -5.82
N ASN A 166 -13.45 4.75 -6.56
CA ASN A 166 -12.79 6.02 -6.26
C ASN A 166 -13.56 6.68 -5.10
N CYS A 167 -12.92 6.76 -3.93
CA CYS A 167 -13.44 7.43 -2.75
C CYS A 167 -12.90 8.86 -2.66
#